data_AF-A0AAU7Q6S6-F1
#
_entry.id   AF-A0AAU7Q6S6-F1
#
_cell.length_a   1.000
_cell.length_b   1.000
_cell.length_c   1.000
_cell.angle_alpha   90.00
_cell.angle_beta   90.00
_cell.angle_gamma   90.00
#
_symmetry.space_group_name_H-M   'P 1'
#
loop_
_entity.id
_entity.type
_entity.pdbx_description
1 polymer ?
#
loop_
_entity_poly.entity_id
_entity_poly.type
_entity_poly.pdbx_seq_one_letter_code
_entity_poly.pdbx_strand_id
1 'polypeptide(L)'
;MKISDIKVIPLRYTYENPIGDALSTINARQALLIKIETDSGIYGMGEAFTYGNPLEVTKSIIDKQFSPLLINEDPLNIEWIWNKLFLVQRGTREKRLSHGGNERD
;
A
#
# COMPACT_ATOMS: atom_id res chain seq x y z
N MET A 1 14.38 -9.44 -9.44
CA MET A 1 14.61 -8.15 -8.73
C MET A 1 13.84 -8.24 -7.43
N LYS A 2 14.27 -7.66 -6.31
CA LYS A 2 13.53 -7.82 -5.03
C LYS A 2 13.23 -6.49 -4.38
N ILE A 3 12.06 -6.39 -3.74
CA ILE A 3 11.72 -5.25 -2.89
C ILE A 3 12.64 -5.26 -1.66
N SER A 4 13.36 -4.16 -1.46
CA SER A 4 14.31 -3.97 -0.36
C SER A 4 13.80 -3.02 0.72
N ASP A 5 12.99 -2.02 0.35
CA ASP A 5 12.41 -1.08 1.29
C ASP A 5 11.06 -0.52 0.80
N ILE A 6 10.21 -0.12 1.74
CA ILE A 6 8.91 0.51 1.48
C ILE A 6 8.77 1.72 2.40
N LYS A 7 8.75 2.91 1.79
CA LYS A 7 8.61 4.19 2.51
C LYS A 7 7.22 4.74 2.30
N VAL A 8 6.52 5.00 3.41
CA VAL A 8 5.20 5.63 3.40
C VAL A 8 5.35 7.09 3.83
N ILE A 9 4.93 8.02 2.96
CA ILE A 9 5.17 9.46 3.06
C ILE A 9 3.80 10.15 3.15
N PRO A 10 3.34 10.52 4.37
CA PRO A 10 2.13 11.30 4.55
C PRO A 10 2.34 12.74 4.10
N LEU A 11 1.46 13.23 3.22
CA LEU A 11 1.41 14.62 2.80
C LEU A 11 0.08 15.23 3.23
N ARG A 12 0.14 16.44 3.81
CA ARG A 12 -1.04 17.22 4.17
C ARG A 12 -0.80 18.68 3.82
N TYR A 13 -1.77 19.26 3.13
CA TYR A 13 -1.81 20.69 2.83
C TYR A 13 -3.10 21.27 3.38
N THR A 14 -2.99 22.13 4.41
CA THR A 14 -4.14 22.81 4.99
C THR A 14 -4.53 23.99 4.13
N TYR A 15 -5.82 24.09 3.79
CA TYR A 15 -6.34 25.20 2.99
C TYR A 15 -6.47 26.46 3.86
N GLU A 16 -6.23 27.63 3.26
CA GLU A 16 -6.59 28.92 3.88
C GLU A 16 -8.11 29.06 3.99
N ASN A 17 -8.83 28.66 2.94
CA ASN A 17 -10.28 28.67 2.87
C ASN A 17 -10.79 27.23 2.67
N PRO A 18 -11.58 26.68 3.61
CA PRO A 18 -12.13 25.33 3.48
C PRO A 18 -13.06 25.19 2.25
N ILE A 19 -13.05 24.01 1.64
CA ILE A 19 -13.94 23.65 0.52
C ILE A 19 -15.00 22.69 1.07
N GLY A 20 -16.26 22.86 0.69
CA GLY A 20 -17.34 21.97 1.13
C GLY A 20 -18.26 21.56 -0.01
N ASP A 21 -18.89 20.40 0.17
CA ASP A 21 -20.00 19.90 -0.63
C ASP A 21 -21.17 19.51 0.29
N ALA A 22 -22.18 18.81 -0.24
CA ALA A 22 -23.34 18.38 0.53
C ALA A 22 -23.04 17.30 1.61
N LEU A 23 -21.85 16.69 1.57
CA LEU A 23 -21.44 15.60 2.46
C LEU A 23 -20.47 16.07 3.55
N SER A 24 -19.59 17.03 3.25
CA SER A 24 -18.57 17.45 4.22
C SER A 24 -17.93 18.81 3.91
N THR A 25 -17.21 19.33 4.90
CA THR A 25 -16.27 20.45 4.74
C THR A 25 -14.85 19.94 4.93
N ILE A 26 -14.01 20.16 3.93
CA ILE A 26 -12.63 19.69 3.85
C ILE A 26 -11.71 20.88 4.10
N ASN A 27 -10.95 20.83 5.20
CA ASN A 27 -9.99 21.86 5.58
C ASN A 27 -8.56 21.61 5.10
N ALA A 28 -8.28 20.43 4.54
CA ALA A 28 -6.98 20.09 4.02
C ALA A 28 -7.04 19.04 2.91
N ARG A 29 -6.11 19.13 1.95
CA ARG A 29 -5.81 18.04 1.05
C ARG A 29 -4.83 17.09 1.69
N GLN A 30 -5.04 15.79 1.49
CA GLN A 30 -4.15 14.76 1.98
C GLN A 30 -3.82 13.79 0.84
N ALA A 31 -2.59 13.28 0.87
CA ALA A 31 -2.13 12.20 0.02
C ALA A 31 -1.18 11.31 0.82
N LEU A 32 -1.23 10.01 0.61
CA LEU A 32 -0.29 9.06 1.20
C LEU A 32 0.54 8.46 0.09
N LEU A 33 1.73 9.01 -0.12
CA LEU A 33 2.64 8.52 -1.16
C LEU A 33 3.41 7.31 -0.62
N ILE A 34 3.64 6.34 -1.50
CA ILE A 34 4.35 5.11 -1.21
C ILE A 34 5.50 5.01 -2.19
N LYS A 35 6.72 4.84 -1.68
CA LYS A 35 7.91 4.57 -2.48
C LYS A 35 8.37 3.14 -2.19
N ILE A 36 8.44 2.32 -3.23
CA ILE A 36 8.95 0.94 -3.15
C ILE A 36 10.33 0.93 -3.80
N GLU A 37 11.36 0.57 -3.03
CA GLU A 37 12.75 0.47 -3.49
C GLU A 37 13.14 -0.99 -3.69
N THR A 38 14.02 -1.26 -4.66
CA THR A 38 14.51 -2.60 -4.96
C THR A 38 16.00 -2.76 -4.66
N ASP A 39 16.45 -4.01 -4.56
CA ASP A 39 17.86 -4.38 -4.43
C ASP A 39 18.72 -3.99 -5.64
N SER A 40 18.11 -3.70 -6.78
CA SER A 40 18.78 -3.22 -7.99
C SER A 40 18.86 -1.68 -8.08
N GLY A 41 18.45 -0.95 -7.03
CA GLY A 41 18.47 0.51 -6.99
C GLY A 41 17.36 1.20 -7.80
N ILE A 42 16.39 0.45 -8.31
CA ILE A 42 15.20 0.99 -8.99
C ILE A 42 14.12 1.25 -7.94
N TYR A 43 13.27 2.24 -8.17
CA TYR A 43 12.11 2.47 -7.32
C TYR A 43 10.86 2.83 -8.12
N GLY A 44 9.70 2.51 -7.55
CA GLY A 44 8.39 2.93 -8.03
C GLY A 44 7.70 3.85 -7.02
N MET A 45 6.78 4.70 -7.50
CA MET A 45 5.92 5.54 -6.66
C MET A 45 4.45 5.22 -6.90
N GLY A 46 3.66 5.21 -5.83
CA GLY A 46 2.21 5.06 -5.86
C GLY A 46 1.54 5.91 -4.78
N GLU A 47 0.21 5.97 -4.82
CA GLU A 47 -0.61 6.69 -3.84
C GLU A 47 -1.67 5.77 -3.23
N ALA A 48 -1.86 5.85 -1.91
CA ALA A 48 -3.00 5.26 -1.22
C ALA A 48 -3.99 6.35 -0.81
N PHE A 49 -5.15 6.37 -1.46
CA PHE A 49 -6.19 7.33 -1.14
C PHE A 49 -6.81 7.03 0.23
N THR A 50 -6.96 8.06 1.07
CA THR A 50 -7.48 7.90 2.45
C THR A 50 -8.94 8.32 2.63
N TYR A 51 -9.62 8.84 1.60
CA TYR A 51 -11.04 9.27 1.65
C TYR A 51 -11.40 10.09 2.92
N GLY A 52 -10.51 11.01 3.33
CA GLY A 52 -10.70 11.82 4.53
C GLY A 52 -10.39 11.13 5.87
N ASN A 53 -10.04 9.84 5.87
CA ASN A 53 -9.53 9.16 7.06
C ASN A 53 -8.14 9.71 7.45
N PRO A 54 -7.77 9.65 8.74
CA PRO A 54 -6.43 10.01 9.19
C PRO A 54 -5.35 9.22 8.44
N LEU A 55 -4.32 9.91 7.97
CA LEU A 55 -3.22 9.32 7.20
C LEU A 55 -2.52 8.20 7.99
N GLU A 56 -2.49 8.34 9.31
CA GLU A 56 -1.86 7.44 10.26
C GLU A 56 -2.50 6.05 10.27
N VAL A 57 -3.81 5.96 9.99
CA VAL A 57 -4.53 4.68 9.95
C VAL A 57 -4.05 3.86 8.75
N THR A 58 -4.13 4.43 7.55
CA THR A 58 -3.66 3.76 6.32
C THR A 58 -2.16 3.51 6.36
N LYS A 59 -1.37 4.47 6.87
CA LYS A 59 0.07 4.27 7.10
C LYS A 59 0.34 3.07 8.00
N SER A 60 -0.38 2.94 9.11
CA SER A 60 -0.19 1.84 10.06
C SER A 60 -0.49 0.48 9.44
N ILE A 61 -1.49 0.38 8.57
CA ILE A 61 -1.80 -0.86 7.83
C ILE A 61 -0.64 -1.20 6.90
N ILE A 62 -0.14 -0.23 6.13
CA ILE A 62 0.98 -0.46 5.20
C ILE A 62 2.24 -0.85 5.96
N ASP A 63 2.63 -0.10 6.99
CA ASP A 63 3.85 -0.37 7.76
C ASP A 63 3.79 -1.73 8.47
N LYS A 64 2.66 -2.05 9.12
CA LYS A 64 2.58 -3.18 10.06
C LYS A 64 2.06 -4.47 9.43
N GLN A 65 1.25 -4.39 8.37
CA GLN A 65 0.66 -5.57 7.74
C GLN A 65 1.25 -5.84 6.36
N PHE A 66 1.30 -4.85 5.48
CA PHE A 66 1.67 -5.11 4.08
C PHE A 66 3.18 -5.13 3.87
N SER A 67 3.92 -4.17 4.43
CA SER A 67 5.36 -4.05 4.19
C SER A 67 6.12 -5.34 4.53
N PRO A 68 5.90 -5.99 5.70
CA PRO A 68 6.58 -7.24 6.04
C PRO A 68 6.29 -8.39 5.07
N LEU A 69 5.16 -8.35 4.36
CA LEU A 69 4.78 -9.37 3.38
C LEU A 69 5.41 -9.14 2.01
N LEU A 70 5.91 -7.93 1.73
CA LEU A 70 6.41 -7.55 0.42
C LEU A 70 7.94 -7.52 0.35
N ILE A 71 8.63 -7.35 1.48
CA ILE A 71 10.10 -7.45 1.50
C ILE A 71 10.54 -8.81 0.93
N ASN A 72 11.55 -8.78 0.05
CA ASN A 72 12.08 -9.91 -0.72
C ASN A 72 11.19 -10.46 -1.85
N GLU A 73 9.98 -9.94 -2.06
CA GLU A 73 9.15 -10.30 -3.22
C GLU A 73 9.71 -9.69 -4.51
N ASP A 74 9.47 -10.34 -5.65
CA ASP A 74 9.75 -9.75 -6.96
C ASP A 74 8.64 -8.75 -7.34
N PRO A 75 8.94 -7.44 -7.49
CA PRO A 75 7.92 -6.43 -7.74
C PRO A 75 7.21 -6.59 -9.09
N LEU A 76 7.74 -7.40 -10.02
CA LEU A 76 7.10 -7.68 -11.30
C LEU A 76 6.04 -8.80 -11.21
N ASN A 77 5.97 -9.53 -10.10
CA ASN A 77 4.92 -10.52 -9.85
C ASN A 77 3.63 -9.85 -9.35
N ILE A 78 3.09 -8.90 -10.13
CA ILE A 78 2.00 -8.00 -9.75
C ILE A 78 0.75 -8.77 -9.31
N GLU A 79 0.30 -9.74 -10.11
CA GLU A 79 -0.89 -10.54 -9.80
C GLU A 79 -0.76 -11.34 -8.51
N TRP A 80 0.42 -11.93 -8.29
CA TRP A 80 0.73 -12.66 -7.06
C TRP A 80 0.70 -11.74 -5.84
N ILE A 81 1.40 -10.61 -5.92
CA ILE A 81 1.46 -9.61 -4.84
C ILE A 81 0.06 -9.11 -4.51
N TRP A 82 -0.73 -8.76 -5.52
CA TRP A 82 -2.10 -8.29 -5.33
C TRP A 82 -2.97 -9.33 -4.61
N ASN A 83 -2.96 -10.58 -5.09
CA ASN A 83 -3.73 -11.66 -4.48
C ASN A 83 -3.27 -11.94 -3.04
N LYS A 84 -1.95 -11.93 -2.79
CA LYS A 84 -1.37 -12.11 -1.45
C LYS A 84 -1.90 -11.07 -0.46
N LEU A 85 -1.84 -9.78 -0.82
CA LEU A 85 -2.32 -8.69 0.03
C LEU A 85 -3.84 -8.74 0.21
N PHE A 86 -4.58 -9.01 -0.86
CA PHE A 86 -6.05 -9.09 -0.83
C PHE A 86 -6.55 -10.20 0.10
N LEU A 87 -5.94 -11.39 0.05
CA LEU A 87 -6.31 -12.51 0.93
C LEU A 87 -5.98 -12.25 2.40
N VAL A 88 -4.85 -11.58 2.67
CA VAL A 88 -4.48 -11.18 4.04
C VAL A 88 -5.49 -10.18 4.58
N GLN A 89 -5.86 -9.17 3.80
CA GLN A 89 -6.86 -8.18 4.20
C GLN A 89 -8.23 -8.80 4.50
N ARG A 90 -8.60 -9.88 3.80
CA ARG A 90 -9.84 -10.63 4.05
C ARG A 90 -9.76 -11.63 5.20
N GLY A 91 -8.58 -11.82 5.80
CA GLY A 91 -8.36 -12.80 6.86
C GLY A 91 -8.38 -14.26 6.39
N THR A 92 -8.38 -14.55 5.08
CA THR A 92 -8.55 -15.90 4.52
C THR A 92 -7.23 -16.62 4.22
N ARG A 93 -6.23 -16.45 5.10
CA ARG A 93 -4.81 -16.81 4.87
C ARG A 93 -4.54 -18.33 4.79
N GLU A 94 -5.53 -19.20 5.00
CA GLU A 94 -5.26 -20.52 5.60
C GLU A 94 -4.83 -21.67 4.68
N LYS A 95 -4.93 -21.64 3.34
CA LYS A 95 -4.61 -22.87 2.56
C LYS A 95 -3.87 -22.76 1.22
N ARG A 96 -3.80 -21.57 0.60
CA ARG A 96 -3.36 -21.48 -0.81
C ARG A 96 -1.87 -21.22 -1.00
N LEU A 97 -1.17 -20.72 0.03
CA LEU A 97 0.23 -20.30 -0.05
C LEU A 97 1.22 -21.35 0.48
N SER A 98 0.74 -22.46 1.05
CA SER A 98 1.57 -23.57 1.53
C SER A 98 2.01 -24.54 0.42
N HIS A 99 1.44 -24.43 -0.77
CA HIS A 99 1.82 -25.24 -1.92
C HIS A 99 2.61 -24.37 -2.89
N GLY A 100 3.93 -24.37 -2.74
CA GLY A 100 4.85 -23.98 -3.80
C GLY A 100 4.75 -24.98 -4.95
N GLY A 101 3.66 -24.89 -5.71
CA GLY A 101 3.39 -25.68 -6.90
C GLY A 101 3.38 -24.77 -8.11
N ASN A 102 4.39 -24.94 -8.95
CA ASN A 102 4.44 -24.41 -10.29
C ASN A 102 3.27 -25.02 -11.10
N GLU A 103 2.16 -24.30 -11.25
CA GLU A 103 1.09 -24.65 -12.18
C GLU A 103 1.15 -23.67 -13.37
N ARG A 104 2.05 -24.00 -14.31
CA ARG A 104 1.72 -23.87 -15.72
C ARG A 104 1.09 -25.20 -16.12
N ASP A 105 -0.22 -25.20 -16.33
CA ASP A 105 -0.97 -26.05 -17.25
C ASP A 105 -2.32 -25.36 -17.52
#